data_AF-A0A957YXF7-F1
#
_entry.id   AF-A0A957YXF7-F1
#
_cell.length_a   1.000
_cell.length_b   1.000
_cell.length_c   1.000
_cell.angle_alpha   90.00
_cell.angle_beta   90.00
_cell.angle_gamma   90.00
#
_symmetry.space_group_name_H-M   'P 1'
#
loop_
_entity.id
_entity.type
_entity.pdbx_description
1 polymer ?
#
loop_
_entity_poly.entity_id
_entity_poly.type
_entity_poly.pdbx_seq_one_letter_code
_entity_poly.pdbx_strand_id
1 'polypeptide(L)'
;PTGLAIDAETPLKQLSLTLAEDLQRLAPFGNGNPTPRFLSRNLVVAEDRRIGREGTHRRLTVQSADGAKVPVIWFNGGDVEIPTGPIDLVYTMGINEYRGERTLQLQFVALRAAEEMSKAPLPGDAPCWGVEDLRSQPSPSAALPTSDRAFWYVEGTVLADGIAYTPRMNAASVAKGQPLVLWTAPPSAELLQWLVDTTAPSAIYLCGQATTDDTLPGLLRNVAGMCKYALQRNGLLQINRMAARLGTTEAVIRHSLLWLESRGQIRLEEWDPDGTPVDTVRITPGNGQPASDDGRPTTDDSMILQAEMDEQLAEVRAYRRFFLRAKVRELGL
;
A
#
# COMPACT_ATOMS: atom_id res chain seq x y z
N PRO A 1 22.00 -0.93 4.37
CA PRO A 1 21.67 -0.03 3.24
C PRO A 1 20.19 0.37 3.31
N THR A 2 19.99 1.68 3.31
CA THR A 2 18.74 2.43 3.14
C THR A 2 17.89 1.85 2.00
N GLY A 3 16.57 1.84 2.18
CA GLY A 3 15.62 1.25 1.23
C GLY A 3 15.86 1.70 -0.21
N LEU A 4 15.74 0.75 -1.14
CA LEU A 4 15.83 1.04 -2.58
C LEU A 4 14.60 1.87 -2.99
N ALA A 5 14.79 3.13 -3.36
CA ALA A 5 13.72 3.97 -3.88
C ALA A 5 13.23 3.44 -5.24
N ILE A 6 11.91 3.34 -5.37
CA ILE A 6 11.17 2.86 -6.55
C ILE A 6 10.17 3.97 -6.90
N ASP A 7 10.22 4.46 -8.15
CA ASP A 7 9.41 5.59 -8.59
C ASP A 7 8.01 5.15 -9.03
N ALA A 8 7.89 3.95 -9.62
CA ALA A 8 6.60 3.39 -9.99
C ALA A 8 6.61 1.85 -10.05
N GLU A 9 5.51 1.22 -9.66
CA GLU A 9 5.22 -0.17 -9.99
C GLU A 9 4.48 -0.22 -11.33
N THR A 10 4.94 -1.06 -12.26
CA THR A 10 4.40 -1.10 -13.63
C THR A 10 4.41 -2.53 -14.17
N PRO A 11 3.27 -3.06 -14.65
CA PRO A 11 3.23 -4.35 -15.34
C PRO A 11 4.04 -4.32 -16.65
N LEU A 12 4.72 -5.42 -17.00
CA LEU A 12 5.52 -5.51 -18.24
C LEU A 12 4.71 -5.15 -19.51
N LYS A 13 3.42 -5.48 -19.56
CA LYS A 13 2.54 -5.17 -20.70
C LYS A 13 2.35 -3.67 -20.97
N GLN A 14 2.58 -2.82 -19.97
CA GLN A 14 2.47 -1.36 -20.11
C GLN A 14 3.78 -0.73 -20.58
N LEU A 15 4.87 -1.50 -20.57
CA LEU A 15 6.15 -1.04 -21.07
C LEU A 15 6.13 -1.03 -22.58
N SER A 16 6.50 0.10 -23.16
CA SER A 16 6.58 0.29 -24.59
C SER A 16 7.79 1.13 -24.95
N LEU A 17 8.19 1.08 -26.22
CA LEU A 17 9.21 1.96 -26.75
C LEU A 17 8.79 3.44 -26.58
N THR A 18 7.51 3.76 -26.82
CA THR A 18 6.97 5.11 -26.65
C THR A 18 7.09 5.61 -25.22
N LEU A 19 6.80 4.76 -24.22
CA LEU A 19 7.00 5.12 -22.82
C LEU A 19 8.48 5.40 -22.52
N ALA A 20 9.41 4.61 -23.06
CA ALA A 20 10.84 4.88 -22.90
C ALA A 20 11.26 6.21 -23.56
N GLU A 21 10.68 6.56 -24.71
CA GLU A 21 10.90 7.84 -25.39
C GLU A 21 10.38 9.02 -24.57
N ASP A 22 9.17 8.89 -24.00
CA ASP A 22 8.60 9.93 -23.14
C ASP A 22 9.43 10.14 -21.88
N LEU A 23 9.96 9.08 -21.28
CA LEU A 23 10.87 9.18 -20.14
C LEU A 23 12.19 9.86 -20.53
N GLN A 24 12.73 9.61 -21.72
CA GLN A 24 13.95 10.29 -22.18
C GLN A 24 13.78 11.80 -22.32
N ARG A 25 12.56 12.32 -22.47
CA ARG A 25 12.30 13.78 -22.48
C ARG A 25 12.53 14.43 -21.12
N LEU A 26 12.59 13.65 -20.04
CA LEU A 26 12.92 14.11 -18.69
C LEU A 26 14.44 14.20 -18.46
N ALA A 27 15.26 13.78 -19.42
CA ALA A 27 16.72 13.93 -19.35
C ALA A 27 17.12 15.44 -19.37
N PRO A 28 18.29 15.81 -18.82
CA PRO A 28 19.39 14.95 -18.38
C PRO A 28 19.16 14.31 -17.00
N PHE A 29 19.56 13.04 -16.87
CA PHE A 29 19.58 12.35 -15.59
C PHE A 29 20.92 12.53 -14.87
N GLY A 30 20.89 12.62 -13.55
CA GLY A 30 22.06 12.83 -12.70
C GLY A 30 21.71 12.99 -11.22
N ASN A 31 22.60 13.56 -10.43
CA ASN A 31 22.43 13.66 -8.96
C ASN A 31 21.18 14.47 -8.54
N GLY A 32 20.74 15.45 -9.35
CA GLY A 32 19.53 16.24 -9.10
C GLY A 32 18.27 15.74 -9.83
N ASN A 33 18.40 14.72 -10.67
CA ASN A 33 17.30 14.13 -11.45
C ASN A 33 17.65 12.65 -11.71
N PRO A 34 17.51 11.78 -10.70
CA PRO A 34 17.90 10.38 -10.84
C PRO A 34 17.07 9.70 -11.94
N THR A 35 17.66 8.71 -12.60
CA THR A 35 16.94 7.91 -13.59
C THR A 35 15.77 7.17 -12.92
N PRO A 36 14.54 7.29 -13.45
CA PRO A 36 13.37 6.62 -12.88
C PRO A 36 13.55 5.10 -12.83
N ARG A 37 13.24 4.52 -11.67
CA ARG A 37 13.28 3.10 -11.35
C ARG A 37 11.87 2.54 -11.27
N PHE A 38 11.64 1.49 -12.03
CA PHE A 38 10.37 0.80 -12.10
C PHE A 38 10.47 -0.56 -11.44
N LEU A 39 9.37 -1.00 -10.84
CA LEU A 39 9.21 -2.33 -10.28
C LEU A 39 8.19 -3.12 -11.10
N SER A 40 8.54 -4.34 -11.49
CA SER A 40 7.58 -5.36 -11.92
C SER A 40 7.67 -6.58 -11.02
N ARG A 41 6.52 -7.08 -10.57
CA ARG A 41 6.42 -8.20 -9.64
C ARG A 41 6.11 -9.52 -10.32
N ASN A 42 6.38 -10.62 -9.62
CA ASN A 42 5.96 -11.97 -10.01
C ASN A 42 6.39 -12.38 -11.44
N LEU A 43 7.60 -12.03 -11.84
CA LEU A 43 8.15 -12.33 -13.15
C LEU A 43 8.84 -13.70 -13.17
N VAL A 44 8.77 -14.38 -14.29
CA VAL A 44 9.55 -15.60 -14.55
C VAL A 44 10.72 -15.26 -15.46
N VAL A 45 11.91 -15.75 -15.13
CA VAL A 45 13.06 -15.69 -16.05
C VAL A 45 12.87 -16.76 -17.11
N ALA A 46 12.40 -16.36 -18.29
CA ALA A 46 12.14 -17.26 -19.41
C ALA A 46 13.43 -17.65 -20.15
N GLU A 47 14.41 -16.75 -20.20
CA GLU A 47 15.75 -17.05 -20.73
C GLU A 47 16.82 -16.37 -19.87
N ASP A 48 17.92 -17.08 -19.64
CA ASP A 48 19.14 -16.56 -19.01
C ASP A 48 20.33 -16.87 -19.91
N ARG A 49 21.02 -15.83 -20.38
CA ARG A 49 22.23 -15.96 -21.20
C ARG A 49 23.33 -15.05 -20.67
N ARG A 50 24.51 -15.62 -20.44
CA ARG A 50 25.74 -14.84 -20.26
C ARG A 50 26.17 -14.24 -21.60
N ILE A 51 26.58 -12.98 -21.60
CA ILE A 51 26.98 -12.22 -22.80
C ILE A 51 28.30 -11.48 -22.54
N GLY A 52 29.01 -11.14 -23.63
CA GLY A 52 30.35 -10.58 -23.58
C GLY A 52 31.44 -11.64 -23.65
N ARG A 53 32.66 -11.25 -24.05
CA ARG A 53 33.79 -12.15 -24.32
C ARG A 53 34.18 -13.00 -23.10
N GLU A 54 33.99 -12.45 -21.91
CA GLU A 54 34.33 -13.07 -20.63
C GLU A 54 33.09 -13.59 -19.87
N GLY A 55 31.87 -13.43 -20.43
CA GLY A 55 30.63 -13.88 -19.80
C GLY A 55 30.23 -13.11 -18.53
N THR A 56 30.81 -11.93 -18.31
CA THR A 56 30.64 -11.09 -17.11
C THR A 56 29.29 -10.39 -17.04
N HIS A 57 28.62 -10.20 -18.18
CA HIS A 57 27.29 -9.60 -18.25
C HIS A 57 26.23 -10.68 -18.53
N ARG A 58 24.99 -10.36 -18.21
CA ARG A 58 23.87 -11.27 -18.35
C ARG A 58 22.72 -10.60 -19.08
N ARG A 59 22.14 -11.30 -20.04
CA ARG A 59 20.90 -10.93 -20.70
C ARG A 59 19.82 -11.89 -20.24
N LEU A 60 18.83 -11.35 -19.56
CA LEU A 60 17.64 -12.06 -19.16
C LEU A 60 16.49 -11.74 -20.11
N THR A 61 15.61 -12.69 -20.35
CA THR A 61 14.28 -12.43 -20.88
C THR A 61 13.31 -12.71 -19.74
N VAL A 62 12.70 -11.66 -19.19
CA VAL A 62 11.68 -11.80 -18.15
C VAL A 62 10.30 -11.85 -18.78
N GLN A 63 9.43 -12.65 -18.18
CA GLN A 63 8.07 -12.89 -18.63
C GLN A 63 7.08 -12.66 -17.48
N SER A 64 6.04 -11.89 -17.73
CA SER A 64 4.91 -11.73 -16.81
C SER A 64 3.87 -12.84 -16.99
N ALA A 65 2.98 -13.02 -16.02
CA ALA A 65 1.94 -14.05 -16.04
C ALA A 65 0.98 -13.95 -17.25
N ASP A 66 0.78 -12.75 -17.78
CA ASP A 66 -0.01 -12.49 -19.00
C ASP A 66 0.77 -12.70 -20.31
N GLY A 67 2.01 -13.16 -20.23
CA GLY A 67 2.81 -13.59 -21.38
C GLY A 67 3.69 -12.51 -22.01
N ALA A 68 3.64 -11.25 -21.54
CA ALA A 68 4.53 -10.21 -22.05
C ALA A 68 5.99 -10.53 -21.72
N LYS A 69 6.88 -10.39 -22.70
CA LYS A 69 8.31 -10.69 -22.59
C LYS A 69 9.14 -9.45 -22.90
N VAL A 70 10.09 -9.14 -22.03
CA VAL A 70 10.98 -7.98 -22.21
C VAL A 70 12.42 -8.37 -21.90
N PRO A 71 13.41 -7.97 -22.73
CA PRO A 71 14.81 -8.22 -22.44
C PRO A 71 15.34 -7.27 -21.35
N VAL A 72 16.12 -7.82 -20.42
CA VAL A 72 16.82 -7.11 -19.34
C VAL A 72 18.32 -7.33 -19.50
N ILE A 73 19.09 -6.25 -19.45
CA ILE A 73 20.54 -6.28 -19.41
C ILE A 73 21.02 -6.08 -17.98
N TRP A 74 21.84 -7.00 -17.51
CA TRP A 74 22.47 -6.95 -16.22
C TRP A 74 23.99 -6.94 -16.37
N PHE A 75 24.58 -5.78 -16.17
CA PHE A 75 26.03 -5.62 -16.16
C PHE A 75 26.61 -6.21 -14.86
N ASN A 76 27.70 -6.98 -14.97
CA ASN A 76 28.40 -7.62 -13.85
C ASN A 76 27.53 -8.64 -13.08
N GLY A 77 26.48 -9.16 -13.73
CA GLY A 77 25.59 -10.17 -13.17
C GLY A 77 25.92 -11.62 -13.57
N GLY A 78 27.03 -11.86 -14.27
CA GLY A 78 27.37 -13.17 -14.83
C GLY A 78 27.42 -14.29 -13.78
N ASP A 79 28.01 -14.01 -12.62
CA ASP A 79 28.25 -14.99 -11.55
C ASP A 79 27.29 -14.88 -10.36
N VAL A 80 26.25 -14.04 -10.47
CA VAL A 80 25.25 -13.88 -9.41
C VAL A 80 24.18 -14.97 -9.55
N GLU A 81 23.84 -15.68 -8.48
CA GLU A 81 22.73 -16.63 -8.51
C GLU A 81 21.38 -15.89 -8.56
N ILE A 82 20.48 -16.37 -9.40
CA ILE A 82 19.11 -15.86 -9.49
C ILE A 82 18.25 -16.76 -8.60
N PRO A 83 17.35 -16.20 -7.77
CA PRO A 83 16.38 -16.97 -7.01
C PRO A 83 15.62 -17.95 -7.89
N THR A 84 15.37 -19.14 -7.36
CA THR A 84 14.53 -20.13 -8.05
C THR A 84 13.06 -19.73 -7.87
N GLY A 85 12.29 -19.68 -8.96
CA GLY A 85 10.87 -19.31 -8.94
C GLY A 85 10.61 -17.86 -9.41
N PRO A 86 9.41 -17.32 -9.15
CA PRO A 86 9.07 -15.96 -9.54
C PRO A 86 9.94 -14.91 -8.83
N ILE A 87 10.22 -13.81 -9.52
CA ILE A 87 11.07 -12.72 -9.03
C ILE A 87 10.35 -11.38 -9.10
N ASP A 88 10.65 -10.49 -8.17
CA ASP A 88 10.36 -9.06 -8.27
C ASP A 88 11.62 -8.37 -8.83
N LEU A 89 11.46 -7.60 -9.89
CA LEU A 89 12.56 -6.94 -10.60
C LEU A 89 12.41 -5.43 -10.55
N VAL A 90 13.46 -4.75 -10.07
CA VAL A 90 13.64 -3.31 -10.20
C VAL A 90 14.59 -3.02 -11.36
N TYR A 91 14.18 -2.11 -12.24
CA TYR A 91 14.91 -1.79 -13.47
C TYR A 91 14.74 -0.33 -13.88
N THR A 92 15.61 0.15 -14.76
CA THR A 92 15.41 1.39 -15.51
C THR A 92 15.06 1.06 -16.96
N MET A 93 14.31 1.95 -17.63
CA MET A 93 13.94 1.78 -19.03
C MET A 93 14.95 2.48 -19.95
N GLY A 94 15.36 1.78 -21.00
CA GLY A 94 16.25 2.29 -22.03
C GLY A 94 15.77 1.93 -23.44
N ILE A 95 16.38 2.59 -24.43
CA ILE A 95 16.15 2.32 -25.84
C ILE A 95 17.44 1.72 -26.39
N ASN A 96 17.33 0.50 -26.92
CA ASN A 96 18.40 -0.14 -27.65
C ASN A 96 18.20 0.08 -29.15
N GLU A 97 19.19 0.68 -29.80
CA GLU A 97 19.19 0.93 -31.24
C GLU A 97 20.28 0.09 -31.90
N TYR A 98 19.86 -0.89 -32.70
CA TYR A 98 20.78 -1.79 -33.39
C TYR A 98 20.32 -2.01 -34.83
N ARG A 99 21.22 -1.76 -35.79
CA ARG A 99 20.96 -1.88 -37.24
C ARG A 99 19.71 -1.09 -37.70
N GLY A 100 19.43 0.04 -37.06
CA GLY A 100 18.27 0.89 -37.37
C GLY A 100 16.95 0.43 -36.75
N GLU A 101 16.92 -0.69 -36.03
CA GLU A 101 15.77 -1.10 -35.23
C GLU A 101 15.91 -0.59 -33.80
N ARG A 102 14.90 0.14 -33.34
CA ARG A 102 14.79 0.65 -31.98
C ARG A 102 13.87 -0.26 -31.17
N THR A 103 14.38 -0.75 -30.05
CA THR A 103 13.69 -1.73 -29.20
C THR A 103 13.74 -1.28 -27.75
N LEU A 104 12.69 -1.56 -26.99
CA LEU A 104 12.70 -1.39 -25.55
C LEU A 104 13.71 -2.36 -24.93
N GLN A 105 14.55 -1.86 -24.04
CA GLN A 105 15.47 -2.65 -23.24
C GLN A 105 15.43 -2.18 -21.80
N LEU A 106 15.36 -3.12 -20.86
CA LEU A 106 15.43 -2.80 -19.44
C LEU A 106 16.87 -2.97 -18.95
N GLN A 107 17.31 -2.10 -18.05
CA GLN A 107 18.58 -2.24 -17.36
C GLN A 107 18.33 -2.64 -15.90
N PHE A 108 18.98 -3.72 -15.48
CA PHE A 108 18.86 -4.27 -14.14
C PHE A 108 19.31 -3.28 -13.06
N VAL A 109 18.54 -3.17 -11.98
CA VAL A 109 18.93 -2.45 -10.75
C VAL A 109 19.01 -3.41 -9.57
N ALA A 110 17.95 -4.16 -9.31
CA ALA A 110 17.88 -5.13 -8.23
C ALA A 110 16.86 -6.22 -8.53
N LEU A 111 17.03 -7.40 -7.93
CA LEU A 111 16.02 -8.45 -7.88
C LEU A 111 15.85 -8.95 -6.46
N ARG A 112 14.68 -9.52 -6.19
CA ARG A 112 14.45 -10.39 -5.04
C ARG A 112 13.56 -11.56 -5.47
N ALA A 113 13.56 -12.63 -4.69
CA ALA A 113 12.52 -13.64 -4.81
C ALA A 113 11.16 -12.94 -4.61
N ALA A 114 10.18 -13.25 -5.46
CA ALA A 114 8.84 -12.74 -5.25
C ALA A 114 8.35 -13.29 -3.90
N GLU A 115 7.97 -12.40 -3.00
CA GLU A 115 7.13 -12.79 -1.88
C GLU A 115 5.82 -13.28 -2.49
N GLU A 116 5.31 -14.43 -2.03
CA GLU A 116 4.00 -14.92 -2.43
C GLU A 116 2.93 -13.89 -2.00
N MET A 117 2.72 -12.85 -2.80
CA MET A 117 1.45 -12.16 -2.82
C MET A 117 0.49 -13.13 -3.49
N SER A 118 -0.48 -13.59 -2.70
CA SER A 118 -1.69 -14.24 -3.17
C SER A 118 -2.06 -13.70 -4.56
N LYS A 119 -2.01 -14.58 -5.55
CA LYS A 119 -2.44 -14.33 -6.93
C LYS A 119 -3.75 -13.54 -6.87
N ALA A 120 -3.79 -12.31 -7.40
CA ALA A 120 -5.06 -11.73 -7.81
C ALA A 120 -5.69 -12.75 -8.79
N PRO A 121 -6.92 -13.25 -8.55
CA PRO A 121 -7.49 -14.27 -9.41
C PRO A 121 -7.58 -13.76 -10.86
N LEU A 122 -7.25 -14.63 -11.81
CA LEU A 122 -7.62 -14.40 -13.21
C LEU A 122 -9.15 -14.21 -13.26
N PRO A 123 -9.70 -13.31 -14.12
CA PRO A 123 -11.14 -13.21 -14.33
C PRO A 123 -11.63 -14.53 -14.95
N GLY A 124 -12.05 -15.46 -14.11
CA GLY A 124 -12.40 -16.83 -14.51
C GLY A 124 -12.31 -17.86 -13.39
N ASP A 125 -11.39 -17.67 -12.43
CA ASP A 125 -11.23 -18.50 -11.22
C ASP A 125 -11.44 -17.66 -9.96
N ALA A 126 -12.45 -16.77 -9.96
CA ALA A 126 -12.84 -16.11 -8.70
C ALA A 126 -13.17 -17.22 -7.70
N PRO A 127 -12.51 -17.28 -6.53
CA PRO A 127 -12.98 -18.14 -5.46
C PRO A 127 -14.45 -17.78 -5.26
N CYS A 128 -15.34 -18.76 -5.42
CA CYS A 128 -16.75 -18.56 -5.14
C CYS A 128 -16.91 -18.51 -3.63
N TRP A 129 -16.47 -17.42 -3.01
CA TRP A 129 -16.80 -17.13 -1.63
C TRP A 129 -18.32 -17.08 -1.55
N GLY A 130 -18.89 -17.82 -0.59
CA GLY A 130 -20.29 -17.57 -0.24
C GLY A 130 -20.38 -16.15 0.29
N VAL A 131 -20.88 -15.20 -0.51
CA VAL A 131 -21.08 -13.82 -0.06
C VAL A 131 -22.51 -13.66 0.44
N GLU A 132 -22.65 -13.41 1.73
CA GLU A 132 -23.90 -13.03 2.35
C GLU A 132 -23.99 -11.51 2.46
N ASP A 133 -24.84 -10.91 1.64
CA ASP A 133 -25.06 -9.47 1.62
C ASP A 133 -26.12 -9.06 2.66
N LEU A 134 -25.66 -8.53 3.78
CA LEU A 134 -26.49 -8.14 4.93
C LEU A 134 -26.59 -6.61 5.09
N ARG A 135 -26.13 -5.82 4.11
CA ARG A 135 -26.06 -4.35 4.20
C ARG A 135 -27.43 -3.67 4.36
N SER A 136 -28.51 -4.36 3.95
CA SER A 136 -29.89 -3.89 4.12
C SER A 136 -30.51 -4.28 5.48
N GLN A 137 -29.83 -5.09 6.29
CA GLN A 137 -30.35 -5.58 7.56
C GLN A 137 -29.94 -4.66 8.71
N PRO A 138 -30.89 -4.12 9.50
CA PRO A 138 -30.59 -3.19 10.59
C PRO A 138 -29.95 -3.86 11.81
N SER A 139 -30.00 -5.20 11.93
CA SER A 139 -29.39 -5.95 13.03
C SER A 139 -28.96 -7.33 12.54
N PRO A 140 -27.78 -7.45 11.90
CA PRO A 140 -27.34 -8.70 11.28
C PRO A 140 -26.89 -9.78 12.27
N SER A 141 -26.98 -9.56 13.59
CA SER A 141 -26.37 -10.42 14.61
C SER A 141 -26.88 -11.87 14.66
N ALA A 142 -28.10 -12.15 14.19
CA ALA A 142 -28.66 -13.51 14.23
C ALA A 142 -28.06 -14.46 13.16
N ALA A 143 -27.49 -13.91 12.08
CA ALA A 143 -26.94 -14.69 10.96
C ALA A 143 -25.40 -14.76 10.96
N LEU A 144 -24.73 -14.05 11.87
CA LEU A 144 -23.29 -13.91 11.85
C LEU A 144 -22.59 -15.04 12.62
N PRO A 145 -21.44 -15.53 12.12
CA PRO A 145 -20.62 -16.49 12.83
C PRO A 145 -20.07 -15.87 14.13
N THR A 146 -19.95 -16.68 15.17
CA THR A 146 -19.34 -16.26 16.43
C THR A 146 -17.89 -15.81 16.22
N SER A 147 -17.43 -14.85 17.02
CA SER A 147 -16.14 -14.18 16.81
C SER A 147 -14.91 -15.06 17.05
N ASP A 148 -15.07 -16.23 17.67
CA ASP A 148 -14.04 -17.28 17.80
C ASP A 148 -13.88 -18.11 16.52
N ARG A 149 -14.85 -18.04 15.60
CA ARG A 149 -14.92 -18.83 14.37
C ARG A 149 -14.78 -18.00 13.11
N ALA A 150 -14.71 -16.68 13.23
CA ALA A 150 -14.67 -15.76 12.11
C ALA A 150 -13.77 -14.56 12.40
N PHE A 151 -13.21 -13.99 11.35
CA PHE A 151 -12.48 -12.74 11.42
C PHE A 151 -13.44 -11.56 11.27
N TRP A 152 -13.59 -10.79 12.35
CA TRP A 152 -14.45 -9.61 12.38
C TRP A 152 -13.64 -8.35 12.11
N TYR A 153 -13.77 -7.82 10.88
CA TYR A 153 -13.26 -6.50 10.53
C TYR A 153 -14.19 -5.43 11.09
N VAL A 154 -13.69 -4.69 12.07
CA VAL A 154 -14.42 -3.60 12.72
C VAL A 154 -13.49 -2.43 12.96
N GLU A 155 -13.77 -1.30 12.33
CA GLU A 155 -12.94 -0.11 12.44
C GLU A 155 -13.74 1.18 12.43
N GLY A 156 -13.15 2.24 12.99
CA GLY A 156 -13.80 3.55 13.09
C GLY A 156 -15.15 3.44 13.78
N THR A 157 -15.32 2.60 14.80
CA THR A 157 -16.56 2.54 15.57
C THR A 157 -16.24 2.08 16.98
N VAL A 158 -17.07 2.52 17.92
CA VAL A 158 -17.04 2.00 19.30
C VAL A 158 -18.12 0.92 19.33
N LEU A 159 -17.69 -0.33 19.35
CA LEU A 159 -18.63 -1.44 19.51
C LEU A 159 -19.27 -1.40 20.89
N ALA A 160 -20.53 -1.83 20.96
CA ALA A 160 -21.18 -2.15 22.22
C ALA A 160 -20.42 -3.30 22.92
N ASP A 161 -20.52 -3.35 24.26
CA ASP A 161 -19.87 -4.38 25.06
C ASP A 161 -20.23 -5.80 24.58
N GLY A 162 -19.22 -6.66 24.45
CA GLY A 162 -19.40 -8.09 24.12
C GLY A 162 -19.24 -8.47 22.64
N ILE A 163 -19.06 -7.51 21.71
CA ILE A 163 -18.70 -7.85 20.32
C ILE A 163 -17.18 -7.97 20.23
N ALA A 164 -16.68 -9.18 19.98
CA ALA A 164 -15.24 -9.35 19.77
C ALA A 164 -14.84 -8.77 18.41
N TYR A 165 -13.75 -8.01 18.39
CA TYR A 165 -13.25 -7.33 17.21
C TYR A 165 -11.79 -7.65 16.99
N THR A 166 -11.39 -7.64 15.73
CA THR A 166 -9.99 -7.86 15.37
C THR A 166 -9.51 -6.70 14.49
N PRO A 167 -8.51 -5.90 14.93
CA PRO A 167 -7.92 -4.86 14.09
C PRO A 167 -7.37 -5.46 12.80
N ARG A 168 -7.35 -4.68 11.69
CA ARG A 168 -6.79 -5.17 10.42
C ARG A 168 -5.35 -5.69 10.55
N MET A 169 -4.56 -5.18 11.50
CA MET A 169 -3.18 -5.60 11.81
C MET A 169 -3.06 -7.10 12.11
N ASN A 170 -4.13 -7.70 12.63
CA ASN A 170 -4.14 -9.11 13.00
C ASN A 170 -4.65 -10.00 11.87
N ALA A 171 -5.06 -9.46 10.72
CA ALA A 171 -5.59 -10.25 9.60
C ALA A 171 -4.60 -11.33 9.15
N ALA A 172 -3.30 -11.01 9.09
CA ALA A 172 -2.25 -11.96 8.72
C ALA A 172 -2.00 -13.06 9.76
N SER A 173 -2.39 -12.83 11.02
CA SER A 173 -2.27 -13.82 12.10
C SER A 173 -3.47 -14.76 12.21
N VAL A 174 -4.53 -14.49 11.46
CA VAL A 174 -5.75 -15.29 11.48
C VAL A 174 -5.59 -16.54 10.60
N ALA A 175 -6.16 -17.66 11.03
CA ALA A 175 -6.17 -18.88 10.24
C ALA A 175 -6.94 -18.67 8.93
N LYS A 176 -6.31 -19.02 7.81
CA LYS A 176 -6.93 -18.97 6.49
C LYS A 176 -8.20 -19.83 6.43
N GLY A 177 -9.18 -19.41 5.63
CA GLY A 177 -10.43 -20.15 5.46
C GLY A 177 -11.45 -19.95 6.59
N GLN A 178 -11.20 -19.06 7.55
CA GLN A 178 -12.27 -18.59 8.43
C GLN A 178 -13.19 -17.61 7.69
N PRO A 179 -14.49 -17.57 7.98
CA PRO A 179 -15.37 -16.53 7.47
C PRO A 179 -14.86 -15.13 7.81
N LEU A 180 -15.02 -14.20 6.87
CA LEU A 180 -14.73 -12.77 7.04
C LEU A 180 -16.03 -12.01 7.24
N VAL A 181 -16.15 -11.30 8.35
CA VAL A 181 -17.27 -10.41 8.64
C VAL A 181 -16.81 -8.97 8.47
N LEU A 182 -17.33 -8.29 7.44
CA LEU A 182 -17.12 -6.87 7.20
C LEU A 182 -18.20 -6.07 7.93
N TRP A 183 -18.00 -5.93 9.24
CA TRP A 183 -18.97 -5.25 10.11
C TRP A 183 -19.13 -3.78 9.72
N THR A 184 -18.02 -3.07 9.55
CA THR A 184 -17.97 -1.69 9.04
C THR A 184 -17.44 -1.64 7.62
N ALA A 185 -17.79 -0.60 6.86
CA ALA A 185 -17.22 -0.38 5.53
C ALA A 185 -15.73 -0.01 5.61
N PRO A 186 -14.83 -0.75 4.93
CA PRO A 186 -13.41 -0.39 4.81
C PRO A 186 -13.24 1.04 4.24
N PRO A 187 -12.15 1.75 4.58
CA PRO A 187 -11.90 3.09 4.06
C PRO A 187 -11.48 3.10 2.58
N SER A 188 -11.07 1.98 2.00
CA SER A 188 -10.68 1.91 0.58
C SER A 188 -10.88 0.51 -0.03
N ALA A 189 -10.89 0.44 -1.36
CA ALA A 189 -11.01 -0.80 -2.13
C ALA A 189 -9.78 -1.71 -1.94
N GLU A 190 -8.61 -1.10 -1.85
CA GLU A 190 -7.33 -1.77 -1.67
C GLU A 190 -7.32 -2.51 -0.33
N LEU A 191 -7.87 -1.90 0.73
CA LEU A 191 -7.98 -2.59 2.01
C LEU A 191 -8.96 -3.76 1.95
N LEU A 192 -10.12 -3.58 1.30
CA LEU A 192 -11.08 -4.68 1.13
C LEU A 192 -10.41 -5.88 0.47
N GLN A 193 -9.72 -5.65 -0.66
CA GLN A 193 -9.05 -6.71 -1.39
C GLN A 193 -7.93 -7.35 -0.56
N TRP A 194 -7.12 -6.53 0.11
CA TRP A 194 -6.06 -7.03 1.00
C TRP A 194 -6.60 -7.92 2.13
N LEU A 195 -7.74 -7.56 2.74
CA LEU A 195 -8.37 -8.37 3.80
C LEU A 195 -8.81 -9.72 3.24
N VAL A 196 -9.43 -9.73 2.05
CA VAL A 196 -9.88 -10.96 1.38
C VAL A 196 -8.69 -11.85 1.00
N ASP A 197 -7.66 -11.28 0.39
CA ASP A 197 -6.48 -12.04 -0.05
C ASP A 197 -5.68 -12.59 1.14
N THR A 198 -5.52 -11.78 2.19
CA THR A 198 -4.74 -12.15 3.37
C THR A 198 -5.43 -13.23 4.19
N THR A 199 -6.75 -13.10 4.39
CA THR A 199 -7.53 -14.05 5.20
C THR A 199 -7.99 -15.27 4.40
N ALA A 200 -8.01 -15.20 3.07
CA ALA A 200 -8.50 -16.24 2.16
C ALA A 200 -9.78 -16.90 2.71
N PRO A 201 -10.85 -16.11 2.91
CA PRO A 201 -11.97 -16.54 3.74
C PRO A 201 -12.78 -17.66 3.09
N SER A 202 -13.52 -18.44 3.87
CA SER A 202 -14.47 -19.43 3.31
C SER A 202 -15.80 -18.82 2.87
N ALA A 203 -16.17 -17.68 3.47
CA ALA A 203 -17.39 -16.94 3.24
C ALA A 203 -17.18 -15.47 3.64
N ILE A 204 -17.94 -14.55 3.04
CA ILE A 204 -17.85 -13.12 3.33
C ILE A 204 -19.24 -12.59 3.71
N TYR A 205 -19.32 -11.94 4.86
CA TYR A 205 -20.54 -11.30 5.36
C TYR A 205 -20.41 -9.79 5.23
N LEU A 206 -21.24 -9.16 4.41
CA LEU A 206 -21.23 -7.71 4.18
C LEU A 206 -22.27 -7.02 5.06
N CYS A 207 -21.84 -6.32 6.13
CA CYS A 207 -22.76 -5.61 7.02
C CYS A 207 -22.74 -4.10 6.80
N GLY A 208 -21.56 -3.48 6.69
CA GLY A 208 -21.45 -2.05 6.36
C GLY A 208 -22.06 -1.08 7.39
N GLN A 209 -21.95 -1.37 8.67
CA GLN A 209 -22.41 -0.50 9.75
C GLN A 209 -21.68 0.86 9.74
N ALA A 210 -22.37 1.87 10.26
CA ALA A 210 -21.87 3.24 10.30
C ALA A 210 -20.60 3.34 11.16
N THR A 211 -19.68 4.19 10.71
CA THR A 211 -18.45 4.53 11.41
C THR A 211 -18.58 5.87 12.14
N THR A 212 -17.60 6.21 12.98
CA THR A 212 -17.45 7.47 13.69
C THR A 212 -17.37 8.65 12.73
N ASP A 213 -17.54 9.84 13.28
CA ASP A 213 -17.35 11.13 12.61
C ASP A 213 -16.08 11.13 11.73
N ASP A 214 -16.29 11.27 10.42
CA ASP A 214 -15.26 11.30 9.39
C ASP A 214 -14.99 12.72 8.86
N THR A 215 -15.44 13.74 9.59
CA THR A 215 -15.13 15.14 9.29
C THR A 215 -13.68 15.46 9.65
N LEU A 216 -13.06 16.33 8.86
CA LEU A 216 -11.69 16.79 9.11
C LEU A 216 -11.50 17.39 10.52
N PRO A 217 -12.38 18.26 11.05
CA PRO A 217 -12.25 18.76 12.41
C PRO A 217 -12.37 17.66 13.48
N GLY A 218 -13.24 16.66 13.27
CA GLY A 218 -13.39 15.52 14.16
C GLY A 218 -12.14 14.63 14.16
N LEU A 219 -11.62 14.33 12.98
CA LEU A 219 -10.37 13.59 12.77
C LEU A 219 -9.20 14.28 13.49
N LEU A 220 -8.94 15.55 13.19
CA LEU A 220 -7.80 16.29 13.76
C LEU A 220 -7.88 16.37 15.29
N ARG A 221 -9.09 16.55 15.83
CA ARG A 221 -9.31 16.53 17.29
C ARG A 221 -8.94 15.18 17.90
N ASN A 222 -9.32 14.08 17.26
CA ASN A 222 -8.99 12.74 17.72
C ASN A 222 -7.49 12.44 17.60
N VAL A 223 -6.85 12.80 16.48
CA VAL A 223 -5.41 12.62 16.27
C VAL A 223 -4.62 13.44 17.30
N ALA A 224 -4.98 14.70 17.54
CA ALA A 224 -4.35 15.54 18.55
C ALA A 224 -4.51 14.94 19.97
N GLY A 225 -5.69 14.38 20.28
CA GLY A 225 -5.92 13.65 21.53
C GLY A 225 -5.02 12.43 21.70
N MET A 226 -4.80 11.66 20.63
CA MET A 226 -3.88 10.52 20.63
C MET A 226 -2.42 10.96 20.79
N CYS A 227 -2.01 12.05 20.15
CA CYS A 227 -0.67 12.63 20.32
C CYS A 227 -0.44 13.05 21.78
N LYS A 228 -1.40 13.79 22.36
CA LYS A 228 -1.35 14.20 23.77
C LYS A 228 -1.19 13.00 24.72
N TYR A 229 -1.93 11.93 24.47
CA TYR A 229 -1.85 10.69 25.26
C TYR A 229 -0.50 9.98 25.10
N ALA A 230 0.07 9.94 23.89
CA ALA A 230 1.39 9.35 23.65
C ALA A 230 2.51 10.15 24.32
N LEU A 231 2.46 11.49 24.27
CA LEU A 231 3.42 12.39 24.91
C LEU A 231 3.43 12.26 26.45
N GLN A 232 2.31 11.88 27.06
CA GLN A 232 2.25 11.59 28.50
C GLN A 232 2.95 10.28 28.90
N ARG A 233 3.45 9.51 27.91
CA ARG A 233 4.07 8.21 28.12
C ARG A 233 5.47 8.16 27.54
N ASN A 234 5.62 7.62 26.33
CA ASN A 234 6.90 7.39 25.68
C ASN A 234 7.03 8.12 24.33
N GLY A 235 6.02 8.90 23.95
CA GLY A 235 5.99 9.64 22.68
C GLY A 235 5.87 8.76 21.44
N LEU A 236 5.55 7.47 21.56
CA LEU A 236 5.45 6.56 20.41
C LEU A 236 4.01 6.49 19.87
N LEU A 237 3.87 6.64 18.55
CA LEU A 237 2.62 6.48 17.82
C LEU A 237 2.73 5.35 16.80
N GLN A 238 1.69 4.52 16.72
CA GLN A 238 1.53 3.47 15.70
C GLN A 238 0.51 3.94 14.67
N ILE A 239 0.95 4.30 13.47
CA ILE A 239 0.11 4.96 12.45
C ILE A 239 -1.05 4.05 12.02
N ASN A 240 -0.72 2.80 11.72
CA ASN A 240 -1.64 1.74 11.35
C ASN A 240 -2.73 1.53 12.42
N ARG A 241 -2.37 1.53 13.71
CA ARG A 241 -3.32 1.41 14.84
C ARG A 241 -4.23 2.64 14.97
N MET A 242 -3.70 3.83 14.73
CA MET A 242 -4.50 5.07 14.70
C MET A 242 -5.49 5.04 13.55
N ALA A 243 -5.04 4.63 12.35
CA ALA A 243 -5.86 4.49 11.16
C ALA A 243 -7.01 3.49 11.40
N ALA A 244 -6.73 2.33 11.99
CA ALA A 244 -7.75 1.34 12.33
C ALA A 244 -8.76 1.86 13.35
N ARG A 245 -8.28 2.54 14.40
CA ARG A 245 -9.15 3.10 15.44
C ARG A 245 -10.10 4.17 14.89
N LEU A 246 -9.64 4.98 13.95
CA LEU A 246 -10.40 6.06 13.33
C LEU A 246 -11.16 5.61 12.08
N GLY A 247 -10.92 4.38 11.61
CA GLY A 247 -11.48 3.86 10.37
C GLY A 247 -11.08 4.73 9.18
N THR A 248 -9.79 5.04 9.05
CA THR A 248 -9.27 5.81 7.92
C THR A 248 -8.03 5.12 7.32
N THR A 249 -7.37 5.78 6.38
CA THR A 249 -6.11 5.32 5.78
C THR A 249 -4.92 5.85 6.57
N GLU A 250 -3.78 5.19 6.46
CA GLU A 250 -2.54 5.65 7.11
C GLU A 250 -2.05 6.97 6.52
N ALA A 251 -2.29 7.21 5.22
CA ALA A 251 -2.01 8.47 4.57
C ALA A 251 -2.69 9.63 5.31
N VAL A 252 -3.98 9.51 5.62
CA VAL A 252 -4.73 10.55 6.35
C VAL A 252 -4.11 10.81 7.73
N ILE A 253 -3.65 9.78 8.43
CA ILE A 253 -2.97 9.94 9.73
C ILE A 253 -1.64 10.66 9.56
N ARG A 254 -0.82 10.29 8.56
CA ARG A 254 0.48 10.94 8.30
C ARG A 254 0.31 12.43 8.00
N HIS A 255 -0.62 12.79 7.10
CA HIS A 255 -0.90 14.20 6.79
C HIS A 255 -1.44 14.95 8.02
N SER A 256 -2.23 14.29 8.87
CA SER A 256 -2.69 14.88 10.13
C SER A 256 -1.53 15.18 11.08
N LEU A 257 -0.53 14.31 11.18
CA LEU A 257 0.65 14.52 12.02
C LEU A 257 1.55 15.63 11.47
N LEU A 258 1.80 15.64 10.16
CA LEU A 258 2.53 16.72 9.49
C LEU A 258 1.84 18.08 9.66
N TRP A 259 0.50 18.09 9.61
CA TRP A 259 -0.29 19.29 9.87
C TRP A 259 -0.19 19.77 11.32
N LEU A 260 -0.14 18.85 12.30
CA LEU A 260 0.09 19.23 13.70
C LEU A 260 1.50 19.77 13.93
N GLU A 261 2.50 19.21 13.25
CA GLU A 261 3.89 19.68 13.29
C GLU A 261 4.04 21.06 12.65
N SER A 262 3.40 21.31 11.50
CA SER A 262 3.44 22.60 10.81
C SER A 262 2.85 23.75 11.65
N ARG A 263 1.96 23.40 12.58
CA ARG A 263 1.34 24.30 13.55
C ARG A 263 2.11 24.39 14.87
N GLY A 264 3.28 23.75 14.97
CA GLY A 264 4.13 23.74 16.15
C GLY A 264 3.52 23.02 17.37
N GLN A 265 2.52 22.15 17.17
CA GLN A 265 1.85 21.45 18.28
C GLN A 265 2.62 20.20 18.73
N ILE A 266 3.27 19.53 17.80
CA ILE A 266 4.14 18.38 18.02
C ILE A 266 5.41 18.54 17.19
N ARG A 267 6.39 17.68 17.44
CA ARG A 267 7.56 17.48 16.59
C ARG A 267 7.67 16.00 16.24
N LEU A 268 7.87 15.68 14.97
CA LEU A 268 8.17 14.32 14.50
C LEU A 268 9.69 14.15 14.49
N GLU A 269 10.21 13.13 15.19
CA GLU A 269 11.67 12.96 15.33
C GLU A 269 12.21 11.84 14.44
N GLU A 270 11.68 10.63 14.63
CA GLU A 270 12.22 9.44 14.00
C GLU A 270 11.08 8.48 13.64
N TRP A 271 11.17 7.95 12.43
CA TRP A 271 10.34 6.86 11.93
C TRP A 271 11.06 5.54 12.21
N ASP A 272 10.35 4.60 12.80
CA ASP A 272 10.84 3.27 13.19
C ASP A 272 12.09 3.30 14.11
N PRO A 273 12.07 4.06 15.22
CA PRO A 273 13.25 4.39 16.04
C PRO A 273 13.96 3.21 16.72
N ASP A 274 13.33 2.04 16.78
CA ASP A 274 13.85 0.88 17.51
C ASP A 274 13.88 -0.40 16.63
N GLY A 275 13.77 -0.27 15.30
CA GLY A 275 13.55 -1.44 14.42
C GLY A 275 12.21 -2.14 14.68
N THR A 276 11.29 -1.42 15.33
CA THR A 276 9.89 -1.79 15.60
C THR A 276 9.10 -1.98 14.29
N PRO A 277 7.90 -2.61 14.32
CA PRO A 277 7.14 -2.87 13.11
C PRO A 277 6.93 -1.60 12.28
N VAL A 278 7.01 -1.77 10.96
CA VAL A 278 6.72 -0.78 9.91
C VAL A 278 5.59 0.15 10.37
N ASP A 279 5.84 1.47 10.29
CA ASP A 279 4.88 2.55 10.54
C ASP A 279 4.71 2.99 12.01
N THR A 280 5.82 3.06 12.74
CA THR A 280 5.88 3.71 14.06
C THR A 280 6.60 5.06 13.96
N VAL A 281 6.12 6.09 14.67
CA VAL A 281 6.78 7.40 14.74
C VAL A 281 6.96 7.87 16.17
N ARG A 282 8.12 8.44 16.48
CA ARG A 282 8.39 9.13 17.74
C ARG A 282 8.03 10.61 17.62
N ILE A 283 7.29 11.10 18.60
CA ILE A 283 6.93 12.51 18.72
C ILE A 283 7.42 13.13 20.03
N THR A 284 7.75 14.41 19.96
CA THR A 284 8.03 15.26 21.12
C THR A 284 7.12 16.48 21.16
N PRO A 285 6.99 17.16 22.32
CA PRO A 285 6.18 18.38 22.40
C PRO A 285 6.70 19.46 21.45
N GLY A 286 5.78 20.09 20.71
CA GLY A 286 6.13 21.24 19.90
C GLY A 286 6.45 22.47 20.76
N ASN A 287 7.16 23.43 20.19
CA ASN A 287 7.52 24.70 20.85
C ASN A 287 6.46 25.81 20.60
N GLY A 288 5.33 25.48 19.98
CA GLY A 288 4.28 26.44 19.61
C GLY A 288 4.66 27.37 18.46
N GLN A 289 5.82 27.16 17.82
CA GLN A 289 6.27 27.93 16.67
C GLN A 289 6.34 27.01 15.43
N PRO A 290 5.84 27.44 14.27
CA PRO A 290 6.02 26.74 13.01
C PRO A 290 7.51 26.58 12.66
N ALA A 291 7.86 25.55 11.89
CA ALA A 291 9.19 25.46 11.32
C ALA A 291 9.40 26.60 10.30
N SER A 292 10.57 27.23 10.34
CA SER A 292 10.87 28.40 9.51
C SER A 292 11.98 28.17 8.46
N ASP A 293 12.84 27.14 8.59
CA ASP A 293 13.96 27.00 7.62
C ASP A 293 14.77 25.67 7.67
N ASP A 294 14.17 24.53 8.04
CA ASP A 294 14.94 23.27 8.19
C ASP A 294 14.32 22.05 7.48
N GLY A 295 13.56 22.29 6.40
CA GLY A 295 12.94 21.24 5.58
C GLY A 295 11.72 20.57 6.21
N ARG A 296 11.27 21.05 7.38
CA ARG A 296 10.01 20.65 8.02
C ARG A 296 8.83 21.44 7.48
N PRO A 297 7.59 20.91 7.61
CA PRO A 297 6.38 21.61 7.18
C PRO A 297 6.24 22.97 7.86
N THR A 298 6.04 24.01 7.05
CA THR A 298 5.83 25.39 7.47
C THR A 298 4.34 25.70 7.65
N THR A 299 4.00 26.87 8.18
CA THR A 299 2.59 27.31 8.26
C THR A 299 1.94 27.36 6.88
N ASP A 300 2.68 27.69 5.84
CA ASP A 300 2.15 27.78 4.48
C ASP A 300 1.78 26.37 3.96
N ASP A 301 2.56 25.36 4.33
CA ASP A 301 2.27 23.96 4.02
C ASP A 301 1.01 23.45 4.75
N SER A 302 0.61 24.08 5.86
CA SER A 302 -0.59 23.68 6.60
C SER A 302 -1.87 23.78 5.77
N MET A 303 -1.96 24.72 4.83
CA MET A 303 -3.10 24.85 3.93
C MET A 303 -3.14 23.73 2.88
N ILE A 304 -1.98 23.36 2.33
CA ILE A 304 -1.84 22.28 1.36
C ILE A 304 -2.19 20.94 2.01
N LEU A 305 -1.57 20.65 3.16
CA LEU A 305 -1.84 19.45 3.95
C LEU A 305 -3.33 19.34 4.31
N GLN A 306 -3.97 20.47 4.64
CA GLN A 306 -5.40 20.49 4.94
C GLN A 306 -6.25 20.13 3.71
N ALA A 307 -5.94 20.69 2.55
CA ALA A 307 -6.63 20.37 1.30
C ALA A 307 -6.46 18.90 0.89
N GLU A 308 -5.23 18.36 1.01
CA GLU A 308 -4.94 16.95 0.74
C GLU A 308 -5.73 16.01 1.67
N MET A 309 -5.81 16.34 2.96
CA MET A 309 -6.62 15.56 3.91
C MET A 309 -8.11 15.62 3.58
N ASP A 310 -8.63 16.77 3.17
CA ASP A 310 -10.04 16.90 2.76
C ASP A 310 -10.36 16.05 1.52
N GLU A 311 -9.45 16.00 0.55
CA GLU A 311 -9.54 15.13 -0.63
C GLU A 311 -9.49 13.65 -0.25
N GLN A 312 -8.51 13.23 0.53
CA GLN A 312 -8.39 11.85 1.02
C GLN A 312 -9.63 11.41 1.81
N LEU A 313 -10.17 12.27 2.69
CA LEU A 313 -11.41 11.99 3.40
C LEU A 313 -12.62 11.95 2.46
N ALA A 314 -12.63 12.76 1.40
CA ALA A 314 -13.67 12.70 0.37
C ALA A 314 -13.64 11.36 -0.38
N GLU A 315 -12.46 10.83 -0.69
CA GLU A 315 -12.28 9.50 -1.29
C GLU A 315 -12.76 8.40 -0.35
N VAL A 316 -12.36 8.42 0.93
CA VAL A 316 -12.85 7.45 1.94
C VAL A 316 -14.38 7.46 2.00
N ARG A 317 -15.00 8.64 2.04
CA ARG A 317 -16.47 8.80 2.03
C ARG A 317 -17.09 8.29 0.74
N ALA A 318 -16.47 8.58 -0.41
CA ALA A 318 -16.94 8.12 -1.71
C ALA A 318 -16.92 6.59 -1.79
N TYR A 319 -15.80 5.97 -1.40
CA TYR A 319 -15.66 4.53 -1.39
C TYR A 319 -16.65 3.87 -0.43
N ARG A 320 -16.83 4.40 0.79
CA ARG A 320 -17.85 3.85 1.71
C ARG A 320 -19.26 3.92 1.15
N ARG A 321 -19.64 5.03 0.52
CA ARG A 321 -20.95 5.14 -0.15
C ARG A 321 -21.08 4.13 -1.30
N PHE A 322 -20.02 3.92 -2.05
CA PHE A 322 -19.96 2.88 -3.08
C PHE A 322 -20.11 1.49 -2.45
N PHE A 323 -19.32 1.17 -1.43
CA PHE A 323 -19.36 -0.09 -0.68
C PHE A 323 -20.76 -0.41 -0.15
N LEU A 324 -21.55 0.58 0.26
CA LEU A 324 -22.90 0.34 0.78
C LEU A 324 -23.96 0.09 -0.30
N ARG A 325 -23.71 0.49 -1.55
CA ARG A 325 -24.71 0.50 -2.64
C ARG A 325 -24.37 -0.41 -3.81
N ALA A 326 -23.08 -0.66 -4.03
CA ALA A 326 -22.58 -1.44 -5.15
C ALA A 326 -23.09 -2.89 -5.08
N LYS A 327 -23.24 -3.54 -6.23
CA LYS A 327 -23.49 -4.99 -6.25
C LYS A 327 -22.25 -5.72 -5.75
N VAL A 328 -22.42 -6.91 -5.17
CA VAL A 328 -21.29 -7.72 -4.66
C VAL A 328 -20.16 -7.87 -5.69
N ARG A 329 -20.50 -8.25 -6.92
CA ARG A 329 -19.55 -8.37 -8.04
C ARG A 329 -18.76 -7.09 -8.38
N GLU A 330 -19.32 -5.91 -8.07
CA GLU A 330 -18.67 -4.62 -8.33
C GLU A 330 -17.64 -4.28 -7.23
N LEU A 331 -17.67 -5.02 -6.11
CA LEU A 331 -16.69 -4.93 -5.02
C LEU A 331 -15.46 -5.84 -5.24
N GLY A 332 -15.43 -6.62 -6.32
CA GLY A 332 -14.39 -7.64 -6.53
C GLY A 332 -14.56 -8.90 -5.68
N LEU A 333 -15.78 -9.12 -5.16
CA LEU A 333 -16.16 -10.26 -4.32
C LEU A 333 -17.05 -11.25 -5.08
#